data_AF-A0A453QEE0-F1
#
_entry.id   AF-A0A453QEE0-F1
#
_cell.length_a   1.000
_cell.length_b   1.000
_cell.length_c   1.000
_cell.angle_alpha   90.00
_cell.angle_beta   90.00
_cell.angle_gamma   90.00
#
_symmetry.space_group_name_H-M   'P 1'
#
loop_
_entity.id
_entity.type
_entity.pdbx_description
1 polymer ?
#
loop_
_entity_poly.entity_id
_entity_poly.type
_entity_poly.pdbx_seq_one_letter_code
_entity_poly.pdbx_strand_id
1 'polypeptide(L)'
;MQNINRISISNTTMSMLCVMFGPQGWADLPDVLLCSIMVLLGSSRDLLAFIATCPSWRAAFMSMKPALDMIFPPVIFRNCADQTSPAGCNTGNTWELIDLAYPSTPLRRLSLPNILDTMEILKCSYGHAIFSSGRSHVIMDVLTGTTVAAPPCPSIQLCYRTFVSPEASPDSYLFVSSPHCLYAWRVGSPSWLHRDFLNAHLIHEMVSFKGRVIARIQQKLYIVHLAPELHVEVLRVACSDNIDPSKLSRKLVVCEDMLLLLGGNEKAFSIDFSTKP
;
A
#
# COMPACT_ATOMS: atom_id res chain seq x y z
N MET A 1 -22.67 76.91 0.67
CA MET A 1 -21.19 76.92 0.72
C MET A 1 -20.81 76.34 2.08
N GLN A 2 -20.51 75.04 2.15
CA GLN A 2 -19.16 74.47 2.42
C GLN A 2 -18.55 75.05 3.73
N ASN A 3 -18.18 74.31 4.78
CA ASN A 3 -17.31 73.13 4.76
C ASN A 3 -17.13 72.50 6.18
N ILE A 4 -16.84 71.20 6.19
CA ILE A 4 -16.07 70.38 7.18
C ILE A 4 -16.64 70.23 8.61
N ASN A 5 -17.49 69.21 8.79
CA ASN A 5 -17.48 68.41 10.02
C ASN A 5 -16.54 67.21 9.81
N ARG A 6 -15.49 67.16 10.63
CA ARG A 6 -14.67 65.96 10.84
C ARG A 6 -15.57 64.85 11.39
N ILE A 7 -15.79 63.81 10.60
CA ILE A 7 -16.24 62.52 11.11
C ILE A 7 -15.04 61.58 11.01
N SER A 8 -14.58 61.12 12.17
CA SER A 8 -13.55 60.10 12.29
C SER A 8 -14.02 58.82 11.63
N ILE A 9 -13.37 58.43 10.53
CA ILE A 9 -13.51 57.08 9.98
C ILE A 9 -12.66 56.18 10.89
N SER A 10 -13.34 55.39 11.71
CA SER A 10 -12.78 54.34 12.54
C SER A 10 -12.08 53.29 11.66
N ASN A 11 -10.75 53.21 11.76
CA ASN A 11 -9.89 52.20 11.14
C ASN A 11 -10.08 50.81 11.78
N THR A 12 -11.30 50.25 11.75
CA THR A 12 -11.60 48.98 12.42
C THR A 12 -11.73 47.78 11.46
N THR A 13 -11.38 47.94 10.19
CA THR A 13 -11.42 46.83 9.20
C THR A 13 -10.07 46.49 8.57
N MET A 14 -8.97 47.05 9.06
CA MET A 14 -7.59 46.75 8.61
C MET A 14 -6.67 46.32 9.77
N SER A 15 -7.24 45.69 10.81
CA SER A 15 -6.49 45.22 11.99
C SER A 15 -6.83 43.77 12.37
N MET A 16 -7.15 42.93 11.38
CA MET A 16 -7.26 41.47 11.57
C MET A 16 -6.37 40.65 10.63
N LEU A 17 -5.58 41.29 9.77
CA LEU A 17 -4.74 40.61 8.78
C LEU A 17 -3.22 40.72 9.03
N CYS A 18 -2.81 41.32 10.14
CA CYS A 18 -1.39 41.48 10.48
C CYS A 18 -1.07 40.94 11.89
N VAL A 19 -1.41 39.67 12.13
CA VAL A 19 -0.52 38.84 12.94
C VAL A 19 0.44 38.20 11.96
N MET A 20 1.48 38.96 11.61
CA MET A 20 2.64 38.46 10.86
C MET A 20 3.22 37.30 11.66
N PHE A 21 2.91 36.08 11.23
CA PHE A 21 3.79 34.95 11.48
C PHE A 21 5.18 35.36 10.97
N GLY A 22 6.22 35.07 11.76
CA GLY A 22 7.62 35.24 11.36
C GLY A 22 7.90 34.56 10.01
N PRO A 23 9.10 34.73 9.42
CA PRO A 23 9.36 34.37 8.03
C PRO A 23 8.78 32.98 7.72
N GLN A 24 7.65 32.96 7.00
CA GLN A 24 6.98 31.74 6.55
C GLN A 24 7.90 31.15 5.50
N GLY A 25 8.85 30.36 5.98
CA GLY A 25 9.79 29.68 5.13
C GLY A 25 9.05 28.69 4.25
N TRP A 26 9.73 28.20 3.22
CA TRP A 26 9.19 27.11 2.38
C TRP A 26 8.73 25.90 3.20
N ALA A 27 9.29 25.68 4.39
CA ALA A 27 8.89 24.63 5.32
C ALA A 27 7.49 24.83 5.94
N ASP A 28 6.96 26.05 6.02
CA ASP A 28 5.71 26.39 6.71
C ASP A 28 4.56 26.69 5.74
N LEU A 29 4.64 26.18 4.50
CA LEU A 29 3.57 26.33 3.52
C LEU A 29 2.27 25.64 4.00
N PRO A 30 1.11 26.27 3.82
CA PRO A 30 -0.19 25.64 4.07
C PRO A 30 -0.38 24.33 3.30
N ASP A 31 -1.03 23.35 3.92
CA ASP A 31 -1.28 22.03 3.33
C ASP A 31 -1.91 22.11 1.94
N VAL A 32 -2.85 23.05 1.73
CA VAL A 32 -3.54 23.25 0.44
C VAL A 32 -2.56 23.60 -0.70
N LEU A 33 -1.51 24.38 -0.41
CA LEU A 33 -0.48 24.69 -1.39
C LEU A 33 0.42 23.48 -1.64
N LEU A 34 0.76 22.72 -0.60
CA LEU A 34 1.50 21.46 -0.72
C LEU A 34 0.72 20.43 -1.56
N CYS A 35 -0.60 20.31 -1.38
CA CYS A 35 -1.47 19.51 -2.24
C CYS A 35 -1.33 19.92 -3.71
N SER A 36 -1.43 21.23 -3.97
CA SER A 36 -1.39 21.78 -5.32
C SER A 36 -0.06 21.52 -6.00
N ILE A 37 1.05 21.65 -5.27
CA ILE A 37 2.38 21.31 -5.77
C ILE A 37 2.45 19.83 -6.12
N MET A 38 1.99 18.94 -5.24
CA MET A 38 2.07 17.48 -5.47
C MET A 38 1.28 17.01 -6.68
N VAL A 39 0.10 17.58 -6.94
CA VAL A 39 -0.70 17.26 -8.14
C VAL A 39 -0.01 17.71 -9.42
N LEU A 40 0.83 18.74 -9.35
CA LEU A 40 1.61 19.24 -10.49
C LEU A 40 2.93 18.46 -10.70
N LEU A 41 3.33 17.58 -9.77
CA LEU A 41 4.51 16.75 -9.94
C LEU A 41 4.21 15.68 -10.98
N GLY A 42 4.85 15.78 -12.15
CA GLY A 42 4.67 14.84 -13.25
C GLY A 42 5.54 13.58 -13.16
N SER A 43 6.37 13.44 -12.13
CA SER A 43 7.30 12.32 -12.02
C SER A 43 7.48 11.82 -10.58
N SER A 44 7.72 10.51 -10.46
CA SER A 44 8.09 9.86 -9.19
C SER A 44 9.36 10.46 -8.58
N ARG A 45 10.25 11.01 -9.41
CA ARG A 45 11.50 11.62 -8.97
C ARG A 45 11.26 12.97 -8.30
N ASP A 46 10.40 13.80 -8.87
CA ASP A 46 10.03 15.09 -8.28
C ASP A 46 9.26 14.88 -6.98
N LEU A 47 8.43 13.84 -6.91
CA LEU A 47 7.77 13.41 -5.68
C LEU A 47 8.78 13.03 -4.59
N LEU A 48 9.81 12.25 -4.91
CA LEU A 48 10.84 11.90 -3.95
C LEU A 48 11.62 13.13 -3.47
N ALA A 49 11.93 14.07 -4.38
CA ALA A 49 12.57 15.33 -4.02
C ALA A 49 11.67 16.18 -3.09
N PHE A 50 10.37 16.24 -3.39
CA PHE A 50 9.37 16.90 -2.55
C PHE A 50 9.34 16.30 -1.13
N ILE A 51 9.24 14.98 -1.01
CA ILE A 51 9.24 14.27 0.28
C ILE A 51 10.55 14.50 1.06
N ALA A 52 11.67 14.63 0.36
CA ALA A 52 12.98 14.85 0.96
C ALA A 52 13.23 16.31 1.39
N THR A 53 12.36 17.25 1.03
CA THR A 53 12.59 18.69 1.25
C THR A 53 12.67 19.04 2.74
N CYS A 54 11.66 18.65 3.52
CA CYS A 54 11.66 18.84 4.98
C CYS A 54 10.58 17.98 5.68
N PRO A 55 10.60 17.85 7.03
CA PRO A 55 9.64 17.02 7.76
C PRO A 55 8.16 17.41 7.57
N SER A 56 7.84 18.69 7.46
CA SER A 56 6.47 19.17 7.24
C SER A 56 5.92 18.75 5.87
N TRP A 57 6.72 18.88 4.82
CA TRP A 57 6.34 18.45 3.47
C TRP A 57 6.16 16.93 3.39
N ARG A 58 7.04 16.18 4.07
CA ARG A 58 6.88 14.73 4.22
C ARG A 58 5.59 14.38 4.96
N ALA A 59 5.24 15.11 6.02
CA ALA A 59 3.99 14.89 6.76
C ALA A 59 2.75 15.15 5.87
N ALA A 60 2.77 16.24 5.09
CA ALA A 60 1.72 16.54 4.12
C ALA A 60 1.56 15.43 3.08
N PHE A 61 2.68 14.94 2.52
CA PHE A 61 2.66 13.78 1.61
C PHE A 61 2.02 12.55 2.28
N MET A 62 2.43 12.20 3.51
CA MET A 62 1.88 11.03 4.21
C MET A 62 0.36 11.13 4.43
N SER A 63 -0.14 12.34 4.69
CA SER A 63 -1.59 12.58 4.83
C SER A 63 -2.36 12.41 3.52
N MET A 64 -1.71 12.58 2.37
CA MET A 64 -2.35 12.55 1.05
C MET A 64 -1.98 11.32 0.20
N LYS A 65 -1.02 10.51 0.66
CA LYS A 65 -0.51 9.33 -0.04
C LYS A 65 -1.63 8.45 -0.63
N PRO A 66 -2.73 8.11 0.09
CA PRO A 66 -3.79 7.29 -0.49
C PRO A 66 -4.46 7.91 -1.74
N ALA A 67 -4.54 9.24 -1.81
CA ALA A 67 -5.10 9.94 -2.97
C ALA A 67 -4.08 10.08 -4.12
N LEU A 68 -2.77 10.02 -3.80
CA LEU A 68 -1.68 10.17 -4.76
C LEU A 68 -1.26 8.83 -5.40
N ASP A 69 -1.58 7.69 -4.77
CA ASP A 69 -1.29 6.36 -5.30
C ASP A 69 -1.94 6.11 -6.69
N MET A 70 -2.93 6.91 -7.08
CA MET A 70 -3.52 6.90 -8.44
C MET A 70 -2.82 7.81 -9.45
N ILE A 71 -1.99 8.75 -9.00
CA ILE A 71 -1.35 9.77 -9.85
C ILE A 71 0.05 9.32 -10.29
N PHE A 72 0.77 8.60 -9.42
CA PHE A 72 2.14 8.19 -9.71
C PHE A 72 2.20 6.73 -10.20
N PRO A 73 3.03 6.43 -11.21
CA PRO A 73 3.17 5.07 -11.71
C PRO A 73 3.74 4.14 -10.62
N PRO A 74 3.40 2.84 -10.65
CA PRO A 74 3.96 1.88 -9.72
C PRO A 74 5.48 1.80 -9.90
N VAL A 75 6.18 1.89 -8.78
CA VAL A 75 7.65 1.79 -8.71
C VAL A 75 8.08 0.35 -8.44
N ILE A 76 9.15 -0.09 -9.10
CA ILE A 76 9.74 -1.40 -8.84
C ILE A 76 10.75 -1.28 -7.70
N PHE A 77 10.68 -2.20 -6.75
CA PHE A 77 11.69 -2.35 -5.69
C PHE A 77 12.54 -3.60 -5.99
N ARG A 78 13.85 -3.42 -6.19
CA ARG A 78 14.77 -4.46 -6.68
C ARG A 78 16.04 -4.55 -5.84
N ASN A 79 16.56 -5.77 -5.62
CA ASN A 79 17.86 -5.99 -4.98
C ASN A 79 19.01 -5.70 -5.96
N CYS A 80 20.06 -5.03 -5.49
CA CYS A 80 21.24 -4.70 -6.31
C CYS A 80 22.35 -5.76 -6.27
N ALA A 81 22.16 -6.87 -5.56
CA ALA A 81 23.15 -7.95 -5.50
C ALA A 81 23.47 -8.46 -6.89
N ASP A 82 24.76 -8.68 -7.12
CA ASP A 82 25.30 -9.05 -8.41
C ASP A 82 24.63 -10.32 -8.96
N GLN A 83 24.07 -10.19 -10.16
CA GLN A 83 23.52 -11.31 -10.94
C GLN A 83 24.56 -12.37 -11.33
N THR A 84 25.82 -12.22 -10.89
CA THR A 84 26.94 -13.14 -11.11
C THR A 84 27.21 -14.07 -9.94
N SER A 85 26.51 -13.95 -8.79
CA SER A 85 26.59 -14.93 -7.71
C SER A 85 25.92 -16.25 -8.14
N PRO A 86 26.64 -17.40 -8.18
CA PRO A 86 26.10 -18.68 -8.66
C PRO A 86 25.06 -19.34 -7.74
N ALA A 87 24.71 -18.68 -6.65
CA ALA A 87 23.61 -19.08 -5.78
C ALA A 87 22.79 -17.81 -5.52
N GLY A 88 21.46 -17.93 -5.58
CA GLY A 88 20.47 -16.85 -5.36
C GLY A 88 20.50 -16.27 -3.94
N CYS A 89 21.67 -15.83 -3.51
CA CYS A 89 21.94 -15.19 -2.26
C CYS A 89 21.64 -13.70 -2.48
N ASN A 90 20.51 -13.25 -1.95
CA ASN A 90 20.15 -11.83 -1.86
C ASN A 90 21.03 -11.13 -0.79
N THR A 91 22.34 -11.36 -0.79
CA THR A 91 23.29 -10.84 0.22
C THR A 91 23.67 -9.37 0.01
N GLY A 92 23.06 -8.70 -0.96
CA GLY A 92 23.18 -7.27 -1.13
C GLY A 92 22.21 -6.51 -0.24
N ASN A 93 22.72 -5.70 0.68
CA ASN A 93 21.91 -4.80 1.53
C ASN A 93 21.45 -3.54 0.77
N THR A 94 21.83 -3.40 -0.49
CA THR A 94 21.51 -2.25 -1.34
C THR A 94 20.34 -2.59 -2.25
N TRP A 95 19.34 -1.74 -2.24
CA TRP A 95 18.10 -1.88 -2.99
C TRP A 95 17.86 -0.65 -3.85
N GLU A 96 17.23 -0.85 -5.00
CA GLU A 96 16.89 0.20 -5.95
C GLU A 96 15.39 0.31 -6.10
N LEU A 97 14.92 1.55 -6.03
CA LEU A 97 13.61 1.95 -6.45
C LEU A 97 13.69 2.43 -7.90
N ILE A 98 12.92 1.82 -8.80
CA ILE A 98 12.99 2.07 -10.23
C ILE A 98 11.63 2.58 -10.72
N ASP A 99 11.65 3.65 -11.50
CA ASP A 99 10.48 4.13 -12.23
C ASP A 99 10.29 3.28 -13.49
N LEU A 100 9.08 2.75 -13.69
CA LEU A 100 8.77 2.00 -14.92
C LEU A 100 8.88 2.87 -16.18
N ALA A 101 8.65 4.18 -16.08
CA ALA A 101 8.82 5.10 -17.19
C ALA A 101 10.31 5.28 -17.59
N TYR A 102 11.23 5.10 -16.64
CA TYR A 102 12.67 5.32 -16.84
C TYR A 102 13.49 4.21 -16.16
N PRO A 103 13.42 2.96 -16.65
CA PRO A 103 13.96 1.79 -15.96
C PRO A 103 15.50 1.76 -15.90
N SER A 104 16.17 2.56 -16.74
CA SER A 104 17.64 2.66 -16.81
C SER A 104 18.24 3.53 -15.71
N THR A 105 17.43 4.33 -15.01
CA THR A 105 17.90 5.22 -13.94
C THR A 105 17.13 4.96 -12.65
N PRO A 106 17.76 4.37 -11.62
CA PRO A 106 17.09 4.16 -10.35
C PRO A 106 16.73 5.52 -9.73
N LEU A 107 15.50 5.64 -9.26
CA LEU A 107 14.97 6.80 -8.55
C LEU A 107 15.73 7.03 -7.23
N ARG A 108 15.97 5.93 -6.51
CA ARG A 108 16.60 5.97 -5.19
C ARG A 108 17.31 4.65 -4.93
N ARG A 109 18.50 4.74 -4.34
CA ARG A 109 19.16 3.61 -3.68
C ARG A 109 18.88 3.65 -2.18
N LEU A 110 18.49 2.50 -1.64
CA LEU A 110 18.14 2.28 -0.25
C LEU A 110 19.12 1.29 0.34
N SER A 111 19.79 1.69 1.42
CA SER A 111 20.50 0.76 2.28
C SER A 111 19.52 0.29 3.34
N LEU A 112 19.27 -1.02 3.34
CA LEU A 112 18.33 -1.61 4.27
C LEU A 112 18.86 -1.51 5.72
N PRO A 113 17.99 -1.24 6.72
CA PRO A 113 18.39 -1.31 8.12
C PRO A 113 18.91 -2.71 8.45
N ASN A 114 19.97 -2.82 9.26
CA ASN A 114 20.64 -4.08 9.60
C ASN A 114 19.69 -5.18 10.13
N ILE A 115 18.56 -4.83 10.74
CA ILE A 115 17.54 -5.79 11.20
C ILE A 115 16.94 -6.61 10.04
N LEU A 116 16.94 -6.07 8.82
CA LEU A 116 16.39 -6.70 7.63
C LEU A 116 17.41 -7.55 6.88
N ASP A 117 18.71 -7.46 7.18
CA ASP A 117 19.78 -8.22 6.50
C ASP A 117 19.60 -9.74 6.62
N THR A 118 18.93 -10.18 7.68
CA THR A 118 18.65 -11.59 7.97
C THR A 118 17.25 -12.03 7.55
N MET A 119 16.46 -11.13 6.96
CA MET A 119 15.08 -11.38 6.57
C MET A 119 14.95 -11.57 5.06
N GLU A 120 14.07 -12.48 4.65
CA GLU A 120 13.72 -12.69 3.25
C GLU A 120 12.64 -11.70 2.82
N ILE A 121 12.74 -11.15 1.60
CA ILE A 121 11.62 -10.40 1.00
C ILE A 121 10.67 -11.36 0.35
N LEU A 122 9.41 -11.27 0.77
CA LEU A 122 8.34 -12.12 0.27
C LEU A 122 7.64 -11.51 -0.92
N LYS A 123 7.31 -10.22 -0.83
CA LYS A 123 6.49 -9.53 -1.82
C LYS A 123 6.64 -8.03 -1.70
N CYS A 124 6.46 -7.33 -2.81
CA CYS A 124 6.20 -5.90 -2.85
C CYS A 124 4.76 -5.68 -3.30
N SER A 125 4.00 -4.84 -2.58
CA SER A 125 2.60 -4.57 -2.86
C SER A 125 2.21 -3.20 -2.30
N TYR A 126 1.43 -2.42 -3.06
CA TYR A 126 0.93 -1.10 -2.64
C TYR A 126 2.02 -0.14 -2.14
N GLY A 127 3.19 -0.10 -2.79
CA GLY A 127 4.31 0.74 -2.35
C GLY A 127 4.97 0.30 -1.04
N HIS A 128 4.74 -0.94 -0.61
CA HIS A 128 5.35 -1.54 0.57
C HIS A 128 6.09 -2.83 0.22
N ALA A 129 7.21 -3.08 0.88
CA ALA A 129 7.95 -4.33 0.83
C ALA A 129 7.74 -5.11 2.13
N ILE A 130 7.49 -6.42 2.01
CA ILE A 130 7.27 -7.33 3.15
C ILE A 130 8.52 -8.17 3.35
N PHE A 131 9.08 -8.08 4.55
CA PHE A 131 10.20 -8.87 5.03
C PHE A 131 9.72 -9.89 6.05
N SER A 132 10.31 -11.08 6.03
CA SER A 132 9.97 -12.15 6.96
C SER A 132 11.19 -12.98 7.35
N SER A 133 11.24 -13.35 8.62
CA SER A 133 12.15 -14.37 9.13
C SER A 133 11.43 -15.19 10.20
N GLY A 134 11.09 -16.43 9.85
CA GLY A 134 10.25 -17.29 10.70
C GLY A 134 8.89 -16.64 11.02
N ARG A 135 8.72 -16.24 12.29
CA ARG A 135 7.49 -15.60 12.83
C ARG A 135 7.53 -14.07 12.82
N SER A 136 8.71 -13.50 12.58
CA SER A 136 8.93 -12.05 12.59
C SER A 136 8.66 -11.50 11.20
N HIS A 137 7.84 -10.45 11.12
CA HIS A 137 7.49 -9.81 9.86
C HIS A 137 7.69 -8.30 10.00
N VAL A 138 8.24 -7.68 8.95
CA VAL A 138 8.45 -6.23 8.89
C VAL A 138 7.91 -5.72 7.56
N ILE A 139 7.15 -4.63 7.62
CA ILE A 139 6.67 -3.92 6.45
C ILE A 139 7.50 -2.66 6.31
N MET A 140 8.04 -2.41 5.12
CA MET A 140 8.76 -1.18 4.79
C MET A 140 7.99 -0.40 3.73
N ASP A 141 7.74 0.88 3.95
CA ASP A 141 7.32 1.80 2.88
C ASP A 141 8.52 2.07 1.97
N VAL A 142 8.41 1.71 0.69
CA VAL A 142 9.56 1.73 -0.24
C VAL A 142 9.95 3.14 -0.66
N LEU A 143 9.04 4.11 -0.56
CA LEU A 143 9.32 5.51 -0.94
C LEU A 143 10.14 6.19 0.16
N THR A 144 9.78 5.93 1.40
CA THR A 144 10.24 6.69 2.57
C THR A 144 11.25 5.92 3.41
N GLY A 145 11.31 4.59 3.25
CA GLY A 145 12.19 3.67 3.97
C GLY A 145 11.74 3.39 5.41
N THR A 146 10.58 3.88 5.83
CA THR A 146 10.08 3.65 7.20
C THR A 146 9.63 2.21 7.36
N THR A 147 9.98 1.61 8.49
CA THR A 147 9.64 0.23 8.80
C THR A 147 8.66 0.13 9.97
N VAL A 148 7.77 -0.86 9.90
CA VAL A 148 6.88 -1.23 10.99
C VAL A 148 6.96 -2.74 11.18
N ALA A 149 7.34 -3.16 12.38
CA ALA A 149 7.43 -4.57 12.75
C ALA A 149 6.10 -5.07 13.31
N ALA A 150 5.68 -6.25 12.87
CA ALA A 150 4.55 -6.95 13.48
C ALA A 150 4.99 -7.64 14.78
N PRO A 151 4.08 -7.80 15.77
CA PRO A 151 4.32 -8.72 16.86
C PRO A 151 4.56 -10.13 16.28
N PRO A 152 5.33 -11.01 16.96
CA PRO A 152 5.58 -12.36 16.46
C PRO A 152 4.28 -13.09 16.13
N CYS A 153 4.20 -13.67 14.92
CA CYS A 153 3.01 -14.44 14.53
C CYS A 153 2.79 -15.60 15.51
N PRO A 154 1.54 -15.86 15.96
CA PRO A 154 1.27 -16.94 16.91
C PRO A 154 1.68 -18.33 16.37
N SER A 155 1.61 -18.53 15.05
CA SER A 155 1.97 -19.79 14.41
C SER A 155 3.44 -19.85 14.00
N ILE A 156 4.04 -21.03 14.14
CA ILE A 156 5.42 -21.33 13.69
C ILE A 156 5.42 -21.79 12.23
N GLN A 157 4.38 -22.51 11.80
CA GLN A 157 4.30 -23.08 10.46
C GLN A 157 3.44 -22.19 9.58
N LEU A 158 4.10 -21.41 8.73
CA LEU A 158 3.45 -20.41 7.89
C LEU A 158 3.49 -20.85 6.42
N CYS A 159 2.34 -20.79 5.75
CA CYS A 159 2.16 -21.29 4.38
C CYS A 159 2.08 -20.14 3.36
N TYR A 160 1.30 -19.11 3.65
CA TYR A 160 1.07 -17.97 2.76
C TYR A 160 1.15 -16.65 3.52
N ARG A 161 1.65 -15.60 2.85
CA ARG A 161 1.85 -14.28 3.44
C ARG A 161 1.58 -13.21 2.38
N THR A 162 0.76 -12.22 2.69
CA THR A 162 0.48 -11.11 1.77
C THR A 162 0.08 -9.86 2.52
N PHE A 163 0.40 -8.71 1.94
CA PHE A 163 -0.07 -7.41 2.41
C PHE A 163 -1.23 -6.97 1.53
N VAL A 164 -2.31 -6.55 2.16
CA VAL A 164 -3.50 -6.02 1.48
C VAL A 164 -3.86 -4.70 2.13
N SER A 165 -3.88 -3.64 1.32
CA SER A 165 -4.41 -2.34 1.74
C SER A 165 -5.77 -2.16 1.10
N PRO A 166 -6.87 -2.19 1.87
CA PRO A 166 -8.19 -1.92 1.33
C PRO A 166 -8.28 -0.47 0.88
N GLU A 167 -8.57 -0.21 -0.39
CA GLU A 167 -8.71 1.16 -0.93
C GLU A 167 -9.76 2.00 -0.16
N ALA A 168 -10.68 1.34 0.54
CA ALA A 168 -11.75 1.96 1.32
C ALA A 168 -11.51 2.00 2.84
N SER A 169 -10.36 1.51 3.34
CA SER A 169 -10.09 1.46 4.78
C SER A 169 -8.75 2.11 5.12
N PRO A 170 -8.67 2.95 6.16
CA PRO A 170 -7.39 3.48 6.66
C PRO A 170 -6.48 2.38 7.25
N ASP A 171 -6.94 1.13 7.26
CA ASP A 171 -6.29 0.00 7.88
C ASP A 171 -5.75 -0.97 6.84
N SER A 172 -4.45 -0.93 6.61
CA SER A 172 -3.75 -1.98 5.88
C SER A 172 -3.51 -3.19 6.77
N TYR A 173 -3.58 -4.39 6.18
CA TYR A 173 -3.42 -5.65 6.89
C TYR A 173 -2.34 -6.53 6.28
N LEU A 174 -1.55 -7.16 7.15
CA LEU A 174 -0.73 -8.31 6.81
C LEU A 174 -1.51 -9.58 7.11
N PHE A 175 -1.78 -10.36 6.07
CA PHE A 175 -2.37 -11.68 6.20
C PHE A 175 -1.28 -12.74 6.21
N VAL A 176 -1.39 -13.67 7.16
CA VAL A 176 -0.51 -14.81 7.28
C VAL A 176 -1.37 -16.05 7.46
N SER A 177 -1.11 -17.10 6.68
CA SER A 177 -1.80 -18.37 6.81
C SER A 177 -0.90 -19.44 7.43
N SER A 178 -1.49 -20.29 8.25
CA SER A 178 -0.91 -21.54 8.72
C SER A 178 -1.70 -22.73 8.14
N PRO A 179 -1.34 -24.00 8.43
CA PRO A 179 -2.12 -25.16 8.03
C PRO A 179 -3.62 -25.05 8.34
N HIS A 180 -3.98 -24.47 9.48
CA HIS A 180 -5.34 -24.52 10.03
C HIS A 180 -5.90 -23.18 10.50
N CYS A 181 -5.16 -22.08 10.40
CA CYS A 181 -5.63 -20.76 10.82
C CYS A 181 -5.24 -19.69 9.80
N LEU A 182 -6.10 -18.69 9.65
CA LEU A 182 -5.79 -17.43 9.00
C LEU A 182 -5.55 -16.36 10.08
N TYR A 183 -4.44 -15.64 9.97
CA TYR A 183 -4.11 -14.52 10.83
C TYR A 183 -4.15 -13.22 10.03
N ALA A 184 -4.63 -12.15 10.66
CA ALA A 184 -4.64 -10.81 10.10
C ALA A 184 -4.09 -9.83 11.13
N TRP A 185 -3.02 -9.13 10.79
CA TRP A 185 -2.46 -8.06 11.61
C TRP A 185 -2.74 -6.72 10.96
N ARG A 186 -3.49 -5.87 11.65
CA ARG A 186 -3.63 -4.45 11.31
C ARG A 186 -2.29 -3.78 11.59
N VAL A 187 -1.74 -3.05 10.62
CA VAL A 187 -0.46 -2.37 10.79
C VAL A 187 -0.51 -1.44 12.02
N GLY A 188 0.49 -1.57 12.90
CA GLY A 188 0.57 -0.82 14.15
C GLY A 188 -0.22 -1.39 15.33
N SER A 189 -1.03 -2.44 15.13
CA SER A 189 -1.73 -3.13 16.23
C SER A 189 -0.76 -3.93 17.11
N PRO A 190 -0.99 -4.02 18.44
CA PRO A 190 -0.18 -4.85 19.31
C PRO A 190 -0.45 -6.36 19.17
N SER A 191 -1.53 -6.76 18.48
CA SER A 191 -1.98 -8.14 18.40
C SER A 191 -2.48 -8.54 17.01
N TRP A 192 -2.48 -9.85 16.77
CA TRP A 192 -3.06 -10.49 15.58
C TRP A 192 -4.53 -10.84 15.81
N LEU A 193 -5.36 -10.61 14.80
CA LEU A 193 -6.64 -11.30 14.66
C LEU A 193 -6.38 -12.70 14.10
N HIS A 194 -7.20 -13.68 14.46
CA HIS A 194 -7.08 -15.02 13.93
C HIS A 194 -8.44 -15.69 13.76
N ARG A 195 -8.50 -16.64 12.84
CA ARG A 195 -9.66 -17.49 12.61
C ARG A 195 -9.23 -18.89 12.23
N ASP A 196 -9.81 -19.87 12.89
CA ASP A 196 -9.65 -21.27 12.51
C ASP A 196 -10.28 -21.50 11.14
N PHE A 197 -9.44 -21.96 10.23
CA PHE A 197 -9.77 -22.14 8.84
C PHE A 197 -8.88 -23.23 8.24
N LEU A 198 -9.41 -24.45 8.18
CA LEU A 198 -8.68 -25.66 7.78
C LEU A 198 -8.05 -25.58 6.37
N ASN A 199 -8.58 -24.72 5.51
CA ASN A 199 -8.09 -24.53 4.13
C ASN A 199 -7.15 -23.33 3.99
N ALA A 200 -6.65 -22.76 5.09
CA ALA A 200 -5.77 -21.58 5.08
C ALA A 200 -4.45 -21.82 4.31
N HIS A 201 -3.91 -23.04 4.34
CA HIS A 201 -2.70 -23.40 3.57
C HIS A 201 -2.93 -23.46 2.05
N LEU A 202 -4.19 -23.50 1.60
CA LEU A 202 -4.58 -23.55 0.19
C LEU A 202 -4.84 -22.17 -0.41
N ILE A 203 -4.63 -21.11 0.38
CA ILE A 203 -4.70 -19.73 -0.12
C ILE A 203 -3.57 -19.51 -1.12
N HIS A 204 -3.95 -19.17 -2.35
CA HIS A 204 -2.99 -18.83 -3.40
C HIS A 204 -2.76 -17.34 -3.51
N GLU A 205 -3.82 -16.55 -3.41
CA GLU A 205 -3.76 -15.10 -3.55
C GLU A 205 -4.88 -14.41 -2.77
N MET A 206 -4.60 -13.20 -2.27
CA MET A 206 -5.60 -12.29 -1.74
C MET A 206 -5.40 -10.89 -2.32
N VAL A 207 -6.51 -10.21 -2.60
CA VAL A 207 -6.52 -8.84 -3.12
C VAL A 207 -7.58 -8.00 -2.42
N SER A 208 -7.39 -6.69 -2.38
CA SER A 208 -8.45 -5.74 -2.02
C SER A 208 -9.27 -5.41 -3.26
N PHE A 209 -10.59 -5.53 -3.18
CA PHE A 209 -11.50 -5.10 -4.24
C PHE A 209 -12.78 -4.52 -3.65
N LYS A 210 -13.14 -3.29 -4.02
CA LYS A 210 -14.36 -2.58 -3.58
C LYS A 210 -14.58 -2.63 -2.05
N GLY A 211 -13.50 -2.35 -1.31
CA GLY A 211 -13.51 -2.34 0.17
C GLY A 211 -13.59 -3.71 0.83
N ARG A 212 -13.46 -4.80 0.07
CA ARG A 212 -13.45 -6.18 0.58
C ARG A 212 -12.11 -6.84 0.31
N VAL A 213 -11.69 -7.73 1.20
CA VAL A 213 -10.54 -8.59 0.92
C VAL A 213 -11.07 -9.88 0.32
N ILE A 214 -10.62 -10.21 -0.90
CA ILE A 214 -11.03 -11.40 -1.62
C ILE A 214 -9.85 -12.36 -1.66
N ALA A 215 -10.06 -13.56 -1.14
CA ALA A 215 -9.09 -14.64 -1.13
C ALA A 215 -9.46 -15.69 -2.16
N ARG A 216 -8.46 -16.22 -2.85
CA ARG A 216 -8.60 -17.38 -3.72
C ARG A 216 -8.01 -18.61 -3.07
N ILE A 217 -8.84 -19.65 -3.01
CA ILE A 217 -8.50 -20.93 -2.44
C ILE A 217 -8.91 -22.00 -3.44
N GLN A 218 -7.92 -22.68 -4.02
CA GLN A 218 -8.13 -23.58 -5.15
C GLN A 218 -8.95 -22.90 -6.28
N GLN A 219 -10.14 -23.42 -6.55
CA GLN A 219 -11.07 -22.97 -7.60
C GLN A 219 -12.18 -22.05 -7.08
N LYS A 220 -12.16 -21.69 -5.79
CA LYS A 220 -13.21 -20.89 -5.16
C LYS A 220 -12.66 -19.54 -4.68
N LEU A 221 -13.54 -18.55 -4.72
CA LEU A 221 -13.29 -17.24 -4.13
C LEU A 221 -13.96 -17.18 -2.76
N TYR A 222 -13.35 -16.41 -1.88
CA TYR A 222 -13.82 -16.19 -0.52
C TYR A 222 -13.72 -14.70 -0.20
N ILE A 223 -14.67 -14.18 0.55
CA ILE A 223 -14.56 -12.86 1.17
C ILE A 223 -14.00 -13.04 2.58
N VAL A 224 -12.99 -12.25 2.91
CA VAL A 224 -12.44 -12.14 4.26
C VAL A 224 -13.02 -10.88 4.89
N HIS A 225 -13.82 -11.10 5.94
CA HIS A 225 -14.40 -10.05 6.77
C HIS A 225 -13.46 -9.78 7.95
N LEU A 226 -13.13 -8.51 8.18
CA LEU A 226 -12.19 -8.08 9.21
C LEU A 226 -12.88 -7.61 10.50
N ALA A 227 -14.14 -7.18 10.40
CA ALA A 227 -14.94 -6.66 11.52
C ALA A 227 -16.35 -7.26 11.50
N PRO A 228 -16.98 -7.52 12.68
CA PRO A 228 -16.45 -7.33 14.03
C PRO A 228 -15.42 -8.38 14.48
N GLU A 229 -15.39 -9.53 13.80
CA GLU A 229 -14.41 -10.60 14.00
C GLU A 229 -13.87 -11.07 12.64
N LEU A 230 -12.68 -11.67 12.64
CA LEU A 230 -12.10 -12.25 11.42
C LEU A 230 -12.94 -13.45 10.98
N HIS A 231 -13.58 -13.35 9.82
CA HIS A 231 -14.44 -14.40 9.26
C HIS A 231 -14.15 -14.59 7.76
N VAL A 232 -14.30 -15.82 7.27
CA VAL A 232 -14.06 -16.16 5.87
C VAL A 232 -15.31 -16.82 5.31
N GLU A 233 -15.92 -16.20 4.29
CA GLU A 233 -17.15 -16.69 3.65
C GLU A 233 -16.88 -17.08 2.20
N VAL A 234 -17.51 -18.16 1.71
CA VAL A 234 -17.43 -18.52 0.29
C VAL A 234 -18.16 -17.48 -0.54
N LEU A 235 -17.45 -16.87 -1.48
CA LEU A 235 -18.03 -15.98 -2.45
C LEU A 235 -18.55 -16.80 -3.64
N ARG A 236 -19.87 -16.87 -3.78
CA ARG A 236 -20.51 -17.45 -4.95
C ARG A 236 -20.51 -16.41 -6.06
N VAL A 237 -19.75 -16.66 -7.11
CA VAL A 237 -19.76 -15.84 -8.32
C VAL A 237 -20.13 -16.72 -9.50
N ALA A 238 -21.02 -16.23 -10.36
CA ALA A 238 -21.16 -16.77 -11.69
C ALA A 238 -19.88 -16.42 -12.48
N CYS A 239 -19.03 -17.42 -12.71
CA CYS A 239 -18.00 -17.31 -13.73
C CYS A 239 -18.70 -17.54 -15.07
N SER A 240 -18.54 -16.65 -16.05
CA SER A 240 -19.19 -16.78 -17.36
C SER A 240 -19.14 -18.23 -17.87
N ASP A 241 -20.30 -18.79 -18.25
CA ASP A 241 -20.68 -20.21 -18.23
C ASP A 241 -19.85 -21.23 -19.06
N ASN A 242 -18.62 -20.94 -19.46
CA ASN A 242 -17.83 -21.77 -20.38
C ASN A 242 -16.42 -22.12 -19.89
N ILE A 243 -16.17 -22.13 -18.58
CA ILE A 243 -14.79 -22.27 -18.08
C ILE A 243 -14.63 -23.50 -17.20
N ASP A 244 -13.78 -24.40 -17.67
CA ASP A 244 -13.21 -25.48 -16.87
C ASP A 244 -12.33 -24.86 -15.75
N PRO A 245 -12.72 -25.00 -14.47
CA PRO A 245 -11.99 -24.41 -13.35
C PRO A 245 -10.55 -24.91 -13.21
N SER A 246 -10.22 -26.04 -13.83
CA SER A 246 -8.87 -26.61 -13.84
C SER A 246 -7.88 -25.85 -14.76
N LYS A 247 -8.38 -25.03 -15.70
CA LYS A 247 -7.57 -24.27 -16.67
C LYS A 247 -7.31 -22.81 -16.26
N LEU A 248 -7.87 -22.38 -15.13
CA LEU A 248 -7.68 -21.03 -14.60
C LEU A 248 -6.29 -20.92 -13.96
N SER A 249 -5.45 -19.96 -14.40
CA SER A 249 -4.14 -19.70 -13.77
C SER A 249 -4.38 -19.31 -12.31
N ARG A 250 -3.34 -19.33 -11.48
CA ARG A 250 -3.43 -19.04 -10.03
C ARG A 250 -3.58 -17.56 -9.68
N LYS A 251 -3.60 -16.62 -10.64
CA LYS A 251 -3.57 -15.18 -10.36
C LYS A 251 -4.93 -14.50 -10.39
N LEU A 252 -5.15 -13.65 -9.40
CA LEU A 252 -6.28 -12.74 -9.19
C LEU A 252 -5.75 -11.31 -9.27
N VAL A 253 -6.30 -10.51 -10.17
CA VAL A 253 -5.84 -9.13 -10.44
C VAL A 253 -7.01 -8.18 -10.37
N VAL A 254 -6.80 -7.03 -9.74
CA VAL A 254 -7.76 -5.93 -9.73
C VAL A 254 -7.34 -4.93 -10.81
N CYS A 255 -8.27 -4.60 -11.68
CA CYS A 255 -8.09 -3.60 -12.74
C CYS A 255 -9.27 -2.64 -12.65
N GLU A 256 -9.03 -1.47 -12.05
CA GLU A 256 -10.07 -0.47 -11.79
C GLU A 256 -11.30 -1.10 -11.09
N ASP A 257 -12.46 -1.07 -11.73
CA ASP A 257 -13.71 -1.60 -11.23
C ASP A 257 -13.94 -3.10 -11.52
N MET A 258 -12.96 -3.77 -12.12
CA MET A 258 -13.02 -5.17 -12.51
C MET A 258 -12.08 -6.04 -11.67
N LEU A 259 -12.58 -7.18 -11.24
CA LEU A 259 -11.75 -8.25 -10.68
C LEU A 259 -11.56 -9.32 -11.76
N LEU A 260 -10.30 -9.52 -12.15
CA LEU A 260 -9.92 -10.43 -13.22
C LEU A 260 -9.28 -11.69 -12.64
N LEU A 261 -9.74 -12.83 -13.12
CA LEU A 261 -9.08 -14.12 -12.93
C LEU A 261 -8.28 -14.44 -14.19
N LEU A 262 -6.97 -14.56 -14.06
CA LEU A 262 -6.12 -14.89 -15.20
C LEU A 262 -6.16 -16.41 -15.43
N GLY A 263 -6.34 -16.83 -16.68
CA GLY A 263 -6.30 -18.22 -17.16
C GLY A 263 -4.88 -18.64 -17.55
N GLY A 264 -4.58 -19.94 -17.51
CA GLY A 264 -3.26 -20.46 -17.92
C GLY A 264 -2.95 -20.19 -19.40
N ASN A 265 -3.97 -19.89 -20.19
CA ASN A 265 -3.89 -19.65 -21.63
C ASN A 265 -3.95 -18.15 -21.97
N GLU A 266 -3.44 -17.27 -21.10
CA GLU A 266 -3.45 -15.79 -21.25
C GLU A 266 -4.84 -15.15 -21.35
N LYS A 267 -5.92 -15.91 -21.14
CA LYS A 267 -7.28 -15.37 -21.09
C LYS A 267 -7.55 -14.76 -19.72
N ALA A 268 -8.01 -13.52 -19.68
CA ALA A 268 -8.53 -12.90 -18.46
C ALA A 268 -10.05 -13.08 -18.40
N PHE A 269 -10.57 -13.40 -17.22
CA PHE A 269 -12.00 -13.56 -16.99
C PHE A 269 -12.45 -12.55 -15.95
N SER A 270 -13.42 -11.70 -16.33
CA SER A 270 -14.03 -10.78 -15.38
C SER A 270 -14.97 -11.53 -14.45
N ILE A 271 -14.86 -11.24 -13.17
CA ILE A 271 -15.72 -11.77 -12.11
C ILE A 271 -16.83 -10.75 -11.90
N ASP A 272 -18.06 -11.14 -12.24
CA ASP A 272 -19.22 -10.27 -12.07
C ASP A 272 -19.82 -10.41 -10.66
N PHE A 273 -19.92 -9.28 -9.96
CA PHE A 273 -20.52 -9.17 -8.63
C PHE A 273 -21.97 -8.67 -8.67
N SER A 274 -22.51 -8.40 -9.87
CA SER A 274 -23.85 -7.84 -10.07
C SER A 274 -24.97 -8.82 -9.71
N THR A 275 -24.69 -10.12 -9.73
CA THR A 275 -25.62 -11.15 -9.29
C THR A 275 -25.61 -11.21 -7.76
N LYS A 276 -26.51 -10.46 -7.11
CA LYS A 276 -27.01 -10.88 -5.80
C LYS A 276 -27.69 -12.25 -5.95
N PRO A 277 -27.68 -13.11 -4.91
CA PRO A 277 -28.41 -14.38 -4.92
C PRO A 277 -29.90 -14.17 -5.20
#